data_AF-A0A497DRB4-F1
#
_entry.id   AF-A0A497DRB4-F1
#
_cell.length_a   1.000
_cell.length_b   1.000
_cell.length_c   1.000
_cell.angle_alpha   90.00
_cell.angle_beta   90.00
_cell.angle_gamma   90.00
#
_symmetry.space_group_name_H-M   'P 1'
#
loop_
_entity.id
_entity.type
_entity.pdbx_description
1 polymer ?
#
loop_
_entity_poly.entity_id
_entity_poly.type
_entity_poly.pdbx_seq_one_letter_code
_entity_poly.pdbx_strand_id
1 'polypeptide(L)'
;METSELRKKVRSYIDKTDERFLRMVDAMRKEYEGSEVVGYEVNGTPITPEDLKKRVRAASERAEAGDYITQEEVEKEMEGW
;
A
#
# COMPACT_ATOMS: atom_id res chain seq x y z
N MET A 1 10.78 -2.40 32.09
CA MET A 1 10.25 -3.72 31.70
C MET A 1 10.91 -4.06 30.38
N GLU A 2 11.63 -5.18 30.30
CA GLU A 2 12.29 -5.62 29.07
C GLU A 2 11.26 -5.92 27.97
N THR A 3 11.62 -5.68 26.70
CA THR A 3 10.75 -5.88 25.53
C THR A 3 10.21 -7.32 25.45
N SER A 4 10.99 -8.30 25.89
CA SER A 4 10.61 -9.72 25.95
C SER A 4 9.45 -9.98 26.91
N GLU A 5 9.48 -9.35 28.09
CA GLU A 5 8.44 -9.50 29.11
C GLU A 5 7.14 -8.80 28.71
N LEU A 6 7.25 -7.64 28.06
CA LEU A 6 6.09 -6.96 27.49
C LEU A 6 5.41 -7.81 26.41
N ARG A 7 6.18 -8.44 25.49
CA ARG A 7 5.63 -9.33 24.45
C ARG A 7 4.86 -10.51 25.04
N LYS A 8 5.41 -11.17 26.06
CA LYS A 8 4.74 -12.29 26.75
C LYS A 8 3.42 -11.83 27.37
N LYS A 9 3.43 -10.68 28.06
CA LYS A 9 2.25 -10.12 28.71
C LYS A 9 1.15 -9.79 27.71
N VAL A 10 1.48 -9.11 26.61
CA VAL A 10 0.52 -8.77 25.55
C VAL A 10 -0.09 -10.02 24.92
N ARG A 11 0.73 -11.04 24.60
CA ARG A 11 0.25 -12.29 24.00
C ARG A 11 -0.75 -13.02 24.91
N SER A 12 -0.46 -13.09 26.21
CA SER A 12 -1.41 -13.66 27.17
C SER A 12 -2.75 -12.90 27.24
N TYR A 13 -2.80 -11.60 26.95
CA TYR A 13 -4.06 -10.87 26.93
C TYR A 13 -4.84 -11.15 25.65
N ILE A 14 -4.16 -11.19 24.49
CA ILE A 14 -4.76 -11.53 23.20
C ILE A 14 -5.45 -12.91 23.26
N ASP A 15 -4.80 -13.90 23.87
CA ASP A 15 -5.33 -15.27 23.95
C ASP A 15 -6.57 -15.41 24.86
N LYS A 16 -6.86 -14.41 25.71
CA LYS A 16 -7.91 -14.47 26.74
C LYS A 16 -9.04 -13.45 26.56
N THR A 17 -8.94 -12.59 25.56
CA THR A 17 -9.85 -11.46 25.38
C THR A 17 -10.98 -11.78 24.41
N ASP A 18 -11.96 -10.88 24.33
CA ASP A 18 -13.10 -11.01 23.43
C ASP A 18 -12.82 -10.40 22.04
N GLU A 19 -13.69 -10.72 21.08
CA GLU A 19 -13.57 -10.23 19.70
C GLU A 19 -13.60 -8.69 19.62
N ARG A 20 -14.34 -8.03 20.52
CA ARG A 20 -14.46 -6.56 20.52
C ARG A 20 -13.11 -5.91 20.83
N PHE A 21 -12.39 -6.42 21.82
CA PHE A 21 -11.05 -5.95 22.13
C PHE A 21 -10.06 -6.26 21.00
N LEU A 22 -10.14 -7.45 20.38
CA LEU A 22 -9.30 -7.80 19.22
C LEU A 22 -9.52 -6.83 18.05
N ARG A 23 -10.77 -6.48 17.73
CA ARG A 23 -11.10 -5.49 16.69
C ARG A 23 -10.54 -4.09 17.01
N MET A 24 -10.54 -3.70 18.28
CA MET A 24 -9.95 -2.43 18.71
C MET A 24 -8.43 -2.44 18.54
N VAL A 25 -7.76 -3.53 18.90
CA VAL A 25 -6.30 -3.70 18.69
C VAL A 25 -5.95 -3.70 17.20
N ASP A 26 -6.72 -4.38 16.34
CA ASP A 26 -6.51 -4.34 14.88
C ASP A 26 -6.74 -2.95 14.29
N ALA A 27 -7.74 -2.21 14.77
CA ALA A 27 -7.94 -0.82 14.37
C ALA A 27 -6.75 0.07 14.76
N MET A 28 -6.22 -0.10 15.98
CA MET A 28 -5.05 0.64 16.45
C MET A 28 -3.78 0.27 15.69
N ARG A 29 -3.62 -0.98 15.22
CA ARG A 29 -2.48 -1.40 14.38
C ARG A 29 -2.32 -0.48 13.16
N LYS A 30 -3.42 -0.07 12.55
CA LYS A 30 -3.42 0.79 11.35
C LYS A 30 -2.78 2.16 11.58
N GLU A 31 -2.81 2.67 12.81
CA GLU A 31 -2.14 3.93 13.19
C GLU A 31 -0.61 3.76 13.33
N TYR A 32 -0.15 2.52 13.57
CA TYR A 32 1.28 2.18 13.68
C TYR A 32 1.87 1.63 12.39
N GLU A 33 1.03 1.09 11.50
CA GLU A 33 1.34 0.92 10.08
C GLU A 33 1.28 2.30 9.43
N GLY A 34 2.23 3.18 9.81
CA GLY A 34 2.44 4.44 9.11
C GLY A 34 2.46 4.17 7.61
N SER A 35 1.81 5.02 6.83
CA SER A 35 1.58 4.88 5.39
C SER A 35 2.83 4.34 4.71
N GLU A 36 2.85 3.01 4.52
CA GLU A 36 4.03 2.28 4.08
C GLU A 36 4.44 2.89 2.75
N VAL A 37 5.67 3.38 2.64
CA VAL A 37 6.11 3.96 1.37
C VAL A 37 6.58 2.81 0.50
N VAL A 38 5.80 2.50 -0.54
CA VAL A 38 6.09 1.43 -1.49
C VAL A 38 6.80 1.93 -2.75
N GLY A 39 6.96 3.25 -2.88
CA GLY A 39 7.68 3.87 -4.00
C GLY A 39 7.60 5.40 -3.98
N TYR A 40 8.11 6.03 -5.03
CA TYR A 40 8.08 7.48 -5.21
C TYR A 40 7.73 7.85 -6.65
N GLU A 41 7.04 8.97 -6.83
CA GLU A 41 6.88 9.64 -8.13
C GLU A 41 8.17 10.32 -8.59
N VAL A 42 8.22 10.73 -9.87
CA VAL A 42 9.35 11.47 -10.47
C VAL A 42 9.65 12.78 -9.73
N ASN A 43 8.62 13.41 -9.15
CA ASN A 43 8.73 14.62 -8.33
C ASN A 43 9.14 14.35 -6.86
N GLY A 44 9.34 13.09 -6.47
CA GLY A 44 9.69 12.69 -5.09
C GLY A 44 8.49 12.47 -4.15
N THR A 45 7.25 12.54 -4.65
CA THR A 45 6.06 12.28 -3.83
C THR A 45 5.99 10.79 -3.45
N PRO A 46 5.85 10.42 -2.16
CA PRO A 46 5.76 9.04 -1.74
C PRO A 46 4.46 8.39 -2.24
N ILE A 47 4.52 7.10 -2.55
CA ILE A 47 3.40 6.27 -2.99
C ILE A 47 3.08 5.28 -1.87
N THR A 48 1.81 5.22 -1.47
CA THR A 48 1.30 4.23 -0.51
C THR A 48 0.79 2.95 -1.20
N PRO A 49 0.57 1.82 -0.50
CA PRO A 49 -0.03 0.62 -1.07
C PRO A 49 -1.40 0.91 -1.71
N GLU A 50 -2.19 1.79 -1.09
CA GLU A 50 -3.50 2.21 -1.58
C GLU A 50 -3.38 3.00 -2.89
N ASP A 51 -2.43 3.93 -2.97
CA ASP A 51 -2.13 4.68 -4.19
C ASP A 51 -1.71 3.74 -5.33
N LEU A 52 -0.84 2.77 -5.03
CA LEU A 52 -0.39 1.79 -6.01
C LEU A 52 -1.54 0.93 -6.53
N LYS A 53 -2.40 0.41 -5.64
CA LYS A 53 -3.60 -0.36 -6.02
C LYS A 53 -4.53 0.46 -6.92
N LYS A 54 -4.73 1.75 -6.61
CA LYS A 54 -5.56 2.66 -7.41
C LYS A 54 -4.96 2.87 -8.80
N ARG A 55 -3.65 3.09 -8.90
CA ARG A 55 -2.94 3.24 -10.19
C ARG A 55 -3.04 2.01 -11.06
N VAL A 56 -2.85 0.83 -10.49
CA VAL A 56 -2.92 -0.44 -11.23
C VAL A 56 -4.33 -0.64 -11.82
N ARG A 57 -5.38 -0.37 -11.04
CA ARG A 57 -6.76 -0.45 -11.54
C ARG A 57 -7.02 0.52 -12.69
N ALA A 58 -6.66 1.79 -12.50
CA ALA A 58 -6.83 2.81 -13.55
C ALA A 58 -6.01 2.49 -14.81
N ALA A 59 -4.83 1.89 -14.68
CA ALA A 59 -4.03 1.44 -15.82
C ALA A 59 -4.70 0.27 -16.57
N SER A 60 -5.27 -0.69 -15.83
CA SER A 60 -6.03 -1.81 -16.43
C SER A 60 -7.25 -1.31 -17.20
N GLU A 61 -8.03 -0.40 -16.60
CA GLU A 61 -9.22 0.18 -17.25
C GLU A 61 -8.86 0.94 -18.54
N ARG A 62 -7.75 1.69 -18.55
CA ARG A 62 -7.27 2.35 -19.77
C ARG A 62 -6.86 1.35 -20.84
N ALA A 63 -6.11 0.32 -20.47
CA ALA A 63 -5.70 -0.72 -21.41
C ALA A 63 -6.92 -1.44 -22.02
N GLU A 64 -7.93 -1.78 -21.20
CA GLU A 64 -9.19 -2.37 -21.65
C GLU A 64 -9.99 -1.44 -22.57
N ALA A 65 -9.97 -0.14 -22.31
CA ALA A 65 -10.62 0.88 -23.13
C ALA A 65 -9.87 1.18 -24.45
N GLY A 66 -8.70 0.57 -24.68
CA GLY A 66 -7.85 0.86 -25.84
C GLY A 66 -7.05 2.16 -25.73
N ASP A 67 -6.99 2.76 -24.54
CA ASP A 67 -6.17 3.96 -24.24
C ASP A 67 -4.74 3.53 -23.91
N TYR A 68 -4.05 3.02 -24.93
CA TYR A 68 -2.64 2.67 -24.91
C TYR A 68 -2.01 3.03 -26.26
N ILE A 69 -0.69 3.18 -26.26
CA ILE A 69 0.11 3.32 -27.48
C ILE A 69 1.03 2.12 -27.61
N THR A 70 1.30 1.68 -28.83
CA THR A 70 2.25 0.60 -29.09
C THR A 70 3.68 1.12 -29.01
N GLN A 71 4.64 0.20 -28.92
CA GLN A 71 6.05 0.57 -28.93
C GLN A 71 6.43 1.29 -30.23
N GLU A 72 5.89 0.87 -31.38
CA GLU A 72 6.15 1.51 -32.67
C GLU A 72 5.59 2.94 -32.72
N GLU A 73 4.45 3.20 -32.08
CA GLU A 73 3.87 4.54 -31.97
C GLU A 73 4.75 5.45 -31.10
N VAL A 74 5.27 4.93 -29.99
CA VAL A 74 6.24 5.66 -29.15
C VAL A 74 7.51 6.00 -29.94
N GLU A 75 8.08 5.03 -30.65
CA GLU A 75 9.30 5.23 -31.45
C GLU A 75 9.11 6.33 -32.49
N LYS A 76 7.95 6.36 -33.14
CA LYS A 76 7.59 7.40 -34.12
C LYS A 76 7.42 8.79 -33.48
N GLU A 77 6.84 8.89 -32.28
CA GLU A 77 6.72 10.17 -31.58
C GLU A 77 8.08 10.73 -31.16
N MET A 78 9.01 9.87 -30.74
CA MET A 78 10.36 10.27 -30.35
C MET A 78 11.19 10.83 -31.51
N GLU A 79 10.93 10.44 -32.76
CA GLU A 79 11.62 11.02 -33.93
C GLU A 79 11.39 12.54 -34.05
N GLY A 80 10.30 13.05 -33.47
CA GLY A 80 9.93 14.46 -33.48
C GLY A 80 10.30 15.24 -32.21
N TRP A 81 10.91 14.60 -31.20
CA TRP A 81 11.30 15.22 -29.93
C TRP A 81 12.73 15.76 -29.91
#